data_AF-A0A3W2TR53-F1
#
_entry.id   AF-A0A3W2TR53-F1
#
_cell.length_a   1.000
_cell.length_b   1.000
_cell.length_c   1.000
_cell.angle_alpha   90.00
_cell.angle_beta   90.00
_cell.angle_gamma   90.00
#
_symmetry.space_group_name_H-M   'P 1'
#
loop_
_entity.id
_entity.type
_entity.pdbx_description
1 polymer ?
#
loop_
_entity_poly.entity_id
_entity_poly.type
_entity_poly.pdbx_seq_one_letter_code
_entity_poly.pdbx_strand_id
1 'polypeptide(L)' 'SILDGIPLSVQRRFPELENRHVDFLKRDIIKAMNKAAALDELIPGLLSEYIEQSG' A
#
# COMPACT_ATOMS: atom_id res chain seq x y z
N SER A 1 4.40 8.90 0.30
CA SER A 1 4.86 7.63 -0.28
C SER A 1 4.91 7.73 -1.80
N ILE A 2 5.77 6.96 -2.50
CA ILE A 2 5.75 6.88 -3.99
C ILE A 2 4.35 6.48 -4.48
N LEU A 3 3.63 5.67 -3.70
CA LEU A 3 2.30 5.19 -4.01
C LEU A 3 1.22 6.29 -4.04
N ASP A 4 1.37 7.35 -3.24
CA ASP A 4 0.41 8.47 -3.19
C ASP A 4 0.41 9.30 -4.48
N GLY A 5 1.54 9.31 -5.20
CA GLY A 5 1.71 10.05 -6.45
C GLY A 5 1.16 9.31 -7.68
N ILE A 6 0.88 8.01 -7.57
CA ILE A 6 0.46 7.18 -8.71
C ILE A 6 -0.89 7.63 -9.28
N PRO A 7 -1.95 7.87 -8.49
CA PRO A 7 -3.24 8.30 -9.03
C PRO A 7 -3.16 9.59 -9.85
N LEU A 8 -2.41 10.58 -9.34
CA LEU A 8 -2.21 11.86 -10.02
C LEU A 8 -1.40 11.68 -11.32
N SER A 9 -0.39 10.82 -11.29
CA SER A 9 0.45 10.52 -12.46
C SER A 9 -0.37 9.83 -13.56
N VAL A 10 -1.26 8.91 -13.20
CA VAL A 10 -2.18 8.25 -14.13
C VAL A 10 -3.17 9.26 -14.71
N GLN A 11 -3.78 10.10 -13.88
CA GLN A 11 -4.74 11.11 -14.35
C GLN A 11 -4.10 12.13 -15.31
N ARG A 12 -2.84 12.51 -15.07
CA ARG A 12 -2.09 13.41 -15.97
C ARG A 12 -1.71 12.74 -17.28
N ARG A 13 -1.39 11.44 -17.24
CA ARG A 13 -0.94 10.68 -18.41
C ARG A 13 -2.10 10.23 -19.30
N PHE A 14 -3.28 10.04 -18.73
CA PHE A 14 -4.49 9.55 -19.39
C PHE A 14 -5.69 10.43 -19.03
N PRO A 15 -5.74 11.68 -19.53
CA PRO A 15 -6.80 12.64 -19.19
C PRO A 15 -8.20 12.20 -19.67
N GLU A 16 -8.28 11.30 -20.65
CA GLU A 16 -9.51 10.67 -21.14
C GLU A 16 -10.12 9.65 -20.19
N LEU A 17 -9.35 9.21 -19.18
CA LEU A 17 -9.80 8.22 -18.22
C LEU A 17 -10.85 8.83 -17.30
N GLU A 18 -12.03 8.20 -17.25
CA GLU A 18 -13.07 8.64 -16.32
C GLU A 18 -12.61 8.60 -14.86
N ASN A 19 -13.05 9.60 -14.07
CA ASN A 19 -12.70 9.72 -12.64
C ASN A 19 -12.98 8.44 -11.84
N ARG A 20 -14.02 7.67 -12.20
CA ARG A 20 -14.35 6.40 -11.54
C ARG A 20 -13.21 5.37 -11.59
N HIS A 21 -12.42 5.36 -12.67
CA HIS A 21 -11.29 4.43 -12.80
C HIS A 21 -10.10 4.91 -11.96
N VAL A 22 -9.87 6.22 -11.90
CA VAL A 22 -8.85 6.82 -11.00
C VAL A 22 -9.21 6.55 -9.54
N ASP A 23 -10.49 6.66 -9.18
CA ASP A 23 -10.95 6.43 -7.81
C ASP A 23 -10.90 4.95 -7.41
N PHE A 24 -11.17 4.04 -8.35
CA PHE A 24 -10.90 2.62 -8.17
C PHE A 24 -9.42 2.37 -7.84
N LEU A 25 -8.51 2.94 -8.64
CA LEU A 25 -7.07 2.82 -8.43
C LEU A 25 -6.63 3.37 -7.07
N LYS A 26 -7.12 4.55 -6.67
CA LYS A 26 -6.85 5.14 -5.35
C LYS A 26 -7.21 4.17 -4.23
N ARG A 27 -8.39 3.55 -4.30
CA ARG A 27 -8.88 2.63 -3.26
C ARG A 27 -7.96 1.42 -3.11
N ASP A 28 -7.52 0.84 -4.22
CA ASP A 28 -6.66 -0.34 -4.16
C ASP A 28 -5.24 -0.02 -3.68
N ILE A 29 -4.71 1.16 -4.03
CA ILE A 29 -3.45 1.66 -3.48
C ILE A 29 -3.55 1.82 -1.96
N ILE A 30 -4.62 2.46 -1.45
CA ILE A 30 -4.82 2.63 -0.01
C ILE A 30 -4.89 1.28 0.70
N LYS A 31 -5.61 0.29 0.14
CA LYS A 31 -5.66 -1.06 0.72
C LYS A 31 -4.28 -1.70 0.78
N ALA A 32 -3.47 -1.56 -0.27
CA ALA A 32 -2.12 -2.11 -0.31
C ALA A 32 -1.22 -1.43 0.74
N MET A 33 -1.30 -0.09 0.87
CA MET A 33 -0.57 0.67 1.87
C MET A 33 -0.94 0.26 3.29
N ASN A 34 -2.23 0.13 3.58
CA ASN A 34 -2.69 -0.29 4.90
C ASN A 34 -2.21 -1.69 5.26
N LYS A 35 -2.19 -2.62 4.30
CA LYS A 35 -1.62 -3.97 4.51
C LYS A 35 -0.13 -3.93 4.77
N ALA A 36 0.62 -3.11 4.03
CA ALA A 36 2.05 -2.96 4.23
C ALA A 36 2.37 -2.35 5.61
N ALA A 37 1.61 -1.35 6.04
CA ALA A 37 1.74 -0.75 7.38
C ALA A 37 1.41 -1.76 8.48
N ALA A 38 0.31 -2.51 8.35
CA ALA A 38 -0.04 -3.55 9.31
C ALA A 38 1.03 -4.65 9.38
N LEU A 39 1.66 -5.00 8.25
CA LEU A 39 2.77 -5.95 8.26
C LEU A 39 4.01 -5.37 8.97
N ASP A 40 4.35 -4.11 8.71
CA ASP A 40 5.48 -3.41 9.35
C ASP A 40 5.36 -3.43 10.88
N GLU A 41 4.14 -3.19 11.39
CA GLU A 41 3.83 -3.26 12.82
C GLU A 41 4.00 -4.68 13.42
N LEU A 42 3.78 -5.73 12.62
CA LEU A 42 3.86 -7.13 13.08
C LEU A 42 5.29 -7.70 13.04
N ILE A 43 6.15 -7.20 12.14
CA ILE A 43 7.51 -7.72 11.92
C ILE A 43 8.32 -7.85 13.22
N PRO A 44 8.38 -6.84 14.12
CA PRO A 44 9.14 -6.96 15.36
C PRO A 44 8.65 -8.08 16.28
N GLY A 45 7.34 -8.29 16.34
CA GLY A 45 6.72 -9.36 17.15
C GLY A 45 7.07 -10.74 16.59
N LEU A 46 6.89 -10.93 15.29
CA LEU A 46 7.25 -12.17 14.60
C LEU A 46 8.74 -12.51 14.75
N LEU A 47 9.61 -11.51 14.71
CA LEU A 47 11.04 -11.69 14.93
C LEU A 47 11.34 -12.13 16.37
N SER A 48 10.68 -11.50 17.35
CA SER A 48 10.84 -11.84 18.77
C SER A 48 10.42 -13.29 19.04
N GLU A 49 9.24 -13.69 18.54
CA GLU A 49 8.73 -15.06 18.65
C GLU A 49 9.69 -16.09 18.04
N TYR A 50 10.26 -15.78 16.87
CA TYR A 50 11.24 -16.65 16.21
C TYR A 50 12.51 -16.85 17.04
N ILE A 51 13.04 -15.76 17.63
CA ILE A 51 14.24 -15.82 18.48
C ILE A 51 13.96 -16.64 19.74
N GLU A 52 12.81 -16.45 20.39
CA GLU A 52 12.42 -17.20 21.58
C GLU A 52 12.27 -18.70 21.32
N GLN A 53 11.75 -19.09 20.16
CA GLN A 53 11.60 -20.51 19.77
C GLN A 53 12.92 -21.17 19.35
N SER A 54 13.93 -20.38 18.98
CA SER A 54 15.22 -20.86 18.47
C SER A 54 16.31 -20.97 19.54
N GLY A 55 16.05 -20.51 20.76
CA GLY A 55 16.95 -20.59 21.93
C GLY A 55 16.59 -21.72 22.87
#